data_AF-A0A7T6XPD0-F1
#
_entry.id   AF-A0A7T6XPD0-F1
#
_cell.length_a   1.000
_cell.length_b   1.000
_cell.length_c   1.000
_cell.angle_alpha   90.00
_cell.angle_beta   90.00
_cell.angle_gamma   90.00
#
_symmetry.space_group_name_H-M   'P 1'
#
loop_
_entity.id
_entity.type
_entity.pdbx_description
1 polymer ?
#
loop_
_entity_poly.entity_id
_entity_poly.type
_entity_poly.pdbx_seq_one_letter_code
_entity_poly.pdbx_strand_id
1 'polypeptide(L)'
;MEGSSAFRLDESERQALQEEYHRRLDNGEGFGVIRSEPTSKDQKRIDTDEALNAMSTRWMQVHQEYMDEGSEAYNEYQKEAIAREFQARPDAEKVNPEDEFSD
;
A
#
# COMPACT_ATOMS: atom_id res chain seq x y z
N MET A 1 -2.48 16.40 -19.70
CA MET A 1 -2.56 16.23 -18.24
C MET A 1 -1.86 14.93 -17.93
N GLU A 2 -0.56 14.97 -17.70
CA GLU A 2 0.20 13.82 -17.19
C GLU A 2 1.23 14.40 -16.23
N GLY A 3 0.82 14.57 -14.97
CA GLY A 3 1.76 14.82 -13.88
C GLY A 3 2.45 13.50 -13.62
N SER A 4 3.69 13.37 -14.08
CA SER A 4 4.52 12.19 -13.81
C SER A 4 4.83 12.19 -12.31
N SER A 5 4.20 11.28 -11.55
CA SER A 5 4.64 10.94 -10.21
C SER A 5 6.11 10.50 -10.29
N ALA A 6 7.00 11.24 -9.64
CA ALA A 6 8.44 11.12 -9.83
C ALA A 6 9.13 10.20 -8.83
N PHE A 7 8.39 9.31 -8.18
CA PHE A 7 8.96 8.13 -7.56
C PHE A 7 8.31 6.91 -8.19
N ARG A 8 9.01 6.34 -9.17
CA ARG A 8 8.64 5.04 -9.73
C ARG A 8 9.08 3.99 -8.71
N LEU A 9 8.12 3.25 -8.18
CA LEU A 9 8.33 1.96 -7.51
C LEU A 9 9.52 1.22 -8.12
N ASP A 10 10.50 0.89 -7.30
CA ASP A 10 11.58 0.03 -7.78
C ASP A 10 11.09 -1.42 -7.93
N GLU A 11 11.83 -2.22 -8.69
CA GLU A 11 11.45 -3.60 -8.96
C GLU A 11 11.38 -4.46 -7.69
N SER A 12 12.22 -4.14 -6.68
CA SER A 12 12.25 -4.88 -5.42
C SER A 12 11.04 -4.58 -4.55
N GLU A 13 10.57 -3.33 -4.52
CA GLU A 13 9.35 -2.90 -3.84
C GLU A 13 8.13 -3.54 -4.51
N ARG A 14 8.07 -3.53 -5.85
CA ARG A 14 7.01 -4.22 -6.61
C ARG A 14 6.99 -5.71 -6.30
N GLN A 15 8.15 -6.36 -6.34
CA GLN A 15 8.27 -7.78 -6.05
C GLN A 15 7.80 -8.09 -4.62
N ALA A 16 8.19 -7.29 -3.63
CA ALA A 16 7.76 -7.47 -2.25
C ALA A 16 6.23 -7.39 -2.10
N LEU A 17 5.57 -6.43 -2.77
CA LEU A 17 4.11 -6.31 -2.76
C LEU A 17 3.41 -7.47 -3.47
N GLN A 18 3.99 -7.97 -4.57
CA GLN A 18 3.49 -9.15 -5.27
C GLN A 18 3.62 -10.40 -4.41
N GLU A 19 4.74 -10.59 -3.71
CA GLU A 19 4.95 -11.71 -2.79
C GLU A 19 3.96 -11.66 -1.63
N GLU A 20 3.71 -10.47 -1.06
CA GLU A 20 2.66 -10.29 -0.04
C GLU A 20 1.28 -10.67 -0.59
N TYR A 21 0.95 -10.26 -1.81
CA TYR A 21 -0.31 -10.62 -2.45
C TYR A 21 -0.49 -12.12 -2.65
N HIS A 22 0.49 -12.79 -3.26
CA HIS A 22 0.41 -14.23 -3.47
C HIS A 22 0.30 -14.99 -2.15
N ARG A 23 1.09 -14.59 -1.14
CA ARG A 23 0.99 -15.17 0.21
C ARG A 23 -0.42 -15.04 0.81
N ARG A 24 -1.06 -13.88 0.65
CA ARG A 24 -2.45 -13.64 1.12
C ARG A 24 -3.47 -14.51 0.41
N LEU A 25 -3.29 -14.75 -0.88
CA LEU A 25 -4.16 -15.65 -1.66
C LEU A 25 -3.97 -17.11 -1.27
N ASP A 26 -2.72 -17.56 -1.18
CA ASP A 26 -2.38 -18.98 -0.96
C ASP A 26 -2.79 -19.45 0.44
N ASN A 27 -2.58 -18.60 1.45
CA ASN A 27 -2.81 -18.94 2.85
C ASN A 27 -4.11 -18.37 3.42
N GLY A 28 -4.84 -17.55 2.63
CA GLY A 28 -6.02 -16.84 3.11
C GLY A 28 -5.73 -15.81 4.21
N GLU A 29 -4.48 -15.35 4.29
CA GLU A 29 -3.94 -14.47 5.32
C GLU A 29 -4.55 -13.06 5.35
N GLY A 30 -4.28 -12.35 6.45
CA GLY A 30 -4.53 -10.92 6.57
C GLY A 30 -3.44 -10.09 5.87
N PHE A 31 -3.65 -8.78 5.81
CA PHE A 31 -2.65 -7.86 5.27
C PHE A 31 -1.39 -7.88 6.14
N GLY A 32 -0.21 -8.09 5.55
CA GLY A 32 1.07 -8.08 6.27
C GLY A 32 1.30 -9.18 7.32
N VAL A 33 0.33 -10.05 7.66
CA VAL A 33 0.41 -10.97 8.80
C VAL A 33 0.34 -12.44 8.37
N ILE A 34 1.37 -13.21 8.72
CA ILE A 34 1.45 -14.67 8.47
C ILE A 34 0.60 -15.44 9.47
N ARG A 35 -0.24 -16.37 9.00
CA ARG A 35 -1.09 -17.23 9.86
C ARG A 35 -1.22 -18.65 9.31
N SER A 36 -1.44 -19.61 10.21
CA SER A 36 -1.59 -21.03 9.89
C SER A 36 -3.01 -21.43 9.47
N GLU A 37 -4.00 -20.58 9.72
CA GLU A 37 -5.41 -20.82 9.39
C GLU A 37 -5.98 -19.63 8.63
N PRO A 38 -7.01 -19.83 7.78
CA PRO A 38 -7.63 -18.75 7.03
C PRO A 38 -8.17 -17.63 7.94
N THR A 39 -7.85 -16.38 7.60
CA THR A 39 -8.25 -15.22 8.39
C THR A 39 -9.71 -14.83 8.08
N SER A 40 -10.52 -14.60 9.12
CA SER A 40 -11.90 -14.12 8.94
C SER A 40 -11.94 -12.69 8.36
N LYS A 41 -13.06 -12.27 7.76
CA LYS A 41 -13.18 -10.92 7.18
C LYS A 41 -12.93 -9.80 8.19
N ASP A 42 -13.45 -9.94 9.41
CA ASP A 42 -13.25 -8.94 10.46
C ASP A 42 -11.80 -8.91 10.93
N GLN A 43 -11.16 -10.07 11.06
CA GLN A 43 -9.75 -10.14 11.40
C GLN A 43 -8.86 -9.57 10.29
N LYS A 44 -9.21 -9.73 9.01
CA LYS A 44 -8.50 -9.09 7.89
C LYS A 44 -8.54 -7.57 7.98
N ARG A 45 -9.65 -6.99 8.44
CA ARG A 45 -9.77 -5.55 8.66
C ARG A 45 -8.86 -5.08 9.78
N ILE A 46 -8.93 -5.75 10.94
CA ILE A 46 -8.06 -5.46 12.08
C ILE A 46 -6.59 -5.55 11.69
N ASP A 47 -6.18 -6.66 11.05
CA ASP A 47 -4.79 -6.87 10.61
C ASP A 47 -4.34 -5.78 9.62
N THR A 48 -5.24 -5.32 8.74
CA THR A 48 -4.94 -4.21 7.80
C THR A 48 -4.73 -2.90 8.57
N ASP A 49 -5.66 -2.51 9.44
CA ASP A 49 -5.53 -1.26 10.19
C ASP A 49 -4.29 -1.27 11.09
N GLU A 50 -3.98 -2.39 11.75
CA GLU A 50 -2.78 -2.55 12.58
C GLU A 50 -1.50 -2.44 11.74
N ALA A 51 -1.43 -3.14 10.61
CA ALA A 51 -0.26 -3.11 9.73
C ALA A 51 -0.04 -1.71 9.16
N LEU A 52 -1.10 -1.03 8.70
CA LEU A 52 -0.99 0.33 8.18
C LEU A 52 -0.55 1.32 9.27
N ASN A 53 -1.07 1.21 10.50
CA ASN A 53 -0.62 2.05 11.63
C ASN A 53 0.88 1.90 11.95
N ALA A 54 1.42 0.68 11.84
CA ALA A 54 2.84 0.41 12.07
C ALA A 54 3.73 0.71 10.85
N MET A 55 3.13 0.87 9.67
CA MET A 55 3.84 1.06 8.42
C MET A 55 4.53 2.43 8.36
N SER A 56 5.74 2.49 7.82
CA SER A 56 6.41 3.78 7.57
C SER A 56 5.71 4.56 6.47
N THR A 57 5.92 5.87 6.45
CA THR A 57 5.34 6.76 5.44
C THR A 57 5.79 6.42 4.01
N ARG A 58 7.06 6.03 3.81
CA ARG A 58 7.56 5.58 2.51
C ARG A 58 6.82 4.33 2.03
N TRP A 59 6.63 3.34 2.91
CA TRP A 59 5.89 2.14 2.54
C TRP A 59 4.43 2.46 2.20
N MET A 60 3.79 3.41 2.89
CA MET A 60 2.46 3.87 2.49
C MET A 60 2.41 4.46 1.07
N GLN A 61 3.42 5.26 0.69
CA GLN A 61 3.53 5.78 -0.68
C GLN A 61 3.71 4.65 -1.69
N VAL A 62 4.58 3.69 -1.41
CA VAL A 62 4.82 2.48 -2.22
C VAL A 62 3.53 1.70 -2.47
N HIS A 63 2.71 1.50 -1.44
CA HIS A 63 1.39 0.87 -1.57
C HIS A 63 0.43 1.71 -2.44
N GLN A 64 0.45 3.04 -2.30
CA GLN A 64 -0.38 3.95 -3.09
C GLN A 64 0.04 3.94 -4.57
N GLU A 65 1.33 4.09 -4.86
CA GLU A 65 1.91 4.03 -6.20
C GLU A 65 1.56 2.70 -6.88
N TYR A 66 1.61 1.58 -6.15
CA TYR A 66 1.32 0.27 -6.74
C TYR A 66 -0.16 0.11 -7.10
N MET A 67 -1.06 0.74 -6.33
CA MET A 67 -2.48 0.83 -6.68
C MET A 67 -2.72 1.74 -7.89
N ASP A 68 -2.02 2.88 -7.95
CA ASP A 68 -2.16 3.86 -9.03
C ASP A 68 -1.68 3.30 -10.39
N GLU A 69 -0.73 2.35 -10.37
CA GLU A 69 -0.34 1.55 -11.54
C GLU A 69 -1.39 0.53 -12.00
N GLY A 70 -2.52 0.41 -11.29
CA GLY A 70 -3.64 -0.46 -11.65
C GLY A 70 -3.56 -1.87 -11.05
N SER A 71 -2.79 -2.07 -9.99
CA SER A 71 -2.71 -3.37 -9.32
C SER A 71 -4.06 -3.84 -8.74
N GLU A 72 -4.41 -5.10 -9.00
CA GLU A 72 -5.57 -5.78 -8.41
C GLU A 72 -5.23 -6.49 -7.08
N ALA A 73 -4.03 -6.24 -6.53
CA ALA A 73 -3.54 -6.90 -5.32
C ALA A 73 -4.28 -6.52 -4.03
N TYR A 74 -5.21 -5.56 -4.08
CA TYR A 74 -5.92 -5.02 -2.92
C TYR A 74 -7.43 -5.11 -3.12
N ASN A 75 -8.15 -5.49 -2.06
CA ASN A 75 -9.60 -5.39 -2.02
C ASN A 75 -10.06 -3.95 -1.73
N GLU A 76 -11.36 -3.67 -1.90
CA GLU A 76 -11.94 -2.33 -1.72
C GLU A 76 -11.60 -1.70 -0.36
N TYR A 77 -11.76 -2.46 0.72
CA TYR A 77 -11.46 -1.96 2.07
C TYR A 77 -9.97 -1.62 2.25
N GLN A 78 -9.06 -2.44 1.72
CA GLN A 78 -7.62 -2.16 1.78
C GLN A 78 -7.26 -0.89 1.01
N LYS A 79 -7.86 -0.69 -0.18
CA LYS A 79 -7.68 0.54 -0.97
C LYS A 79 -8.13 1.77 -0.20
N GLU A 80 -9.32 1.71 0.40
CA GLU A 80 -9.86 2.81 1.22
C GLU A 80 -9.00 3.08 2.47
N ALA A 81 -8.54 2.03 3.15
CA ALA A 81 -7.70 2.15 4.34
C ALA A 81 -6.34 2.77 4.01
N ILE A 82 -5.67 2.33 2.93
CA ILE A 82 -4.40 2.90 2.48
C ILE A 82 -4.56 4.39 2.16
N ALA A 83 -5.59 4.76 1.38
CA ALA A 83 -5.84 6.15 1.04
C ALA A 83 -6.10 7.02 2.28
N ARG A 84 -6.90 6.52 3.24
CA ARG A 84 -7.18 7.21 4.50
C ARG A 84 -5.91 7.45 5.32
N GLU A 85 -5.13 6.40 5.55
CA GLU A 85 -3.91 6.50 6.36
C GLU A 85 -2.83 7.34 5.67
N PHE A 86 -2.74 7.29 4.35
CA PHE A 86 -1.82 8.14 3.59
C PHE A 86 -2.21 9.63 3.70
N GLN A 87 -3.49 9.96 3.57
CA GLN A 87 -3.98 11.34 3.69
C GLN A 87 -3.75 11.93 5.10
N ALA A 88 -3.87 11.09 6.13
CA ALA A 88 -3.72 11.47 7.54
C ALA A 88 -2.26 11.77 7.96
N ARG A 89 -1.27 11.34 7.17
CA ARG A 89 0.15 11.55 7.50
C ARG A 89 0.61 12.95 7.03
N PRO A 90 1.03 13.83 7.96
CA PRO A 90 1.53 15.16 7.61
C PRO A 90 2.92 15.12 6.95
N ASP A 91 3.75 14.14 7.32
CA ASP A 91 5.12 13.96 6.81
C ASP A 91 5.19 12.97 5.64
N ALA A 92 4.04 12.51 5.13
CA ALA A 92 4.02 11.99 3.78
C ALA A 92 4.49 13.13 2.89
N GLU A 93 5.67 12.96 2.28
CA GLU A 93 6.01 13.70 1.08
C GLU A 93 4.89 13.37 0.09
N LYS A 94 3.83 14.18 0.12
CA LYS A 94 2.83 14.23 -0.92
C LYS A 94 3.57 14.93 -2.03
N VAL A 95 4.42 14.18 -2.73
CA VAL A 95 5.31 14.71 -3.76
C VAL A 95 4.42 15.50 -4.70
N ASN A 96 4.52 16.81 -4.59
CA ASN A 96 3.67 17.71 -5.34
C ASN A 96 4.35 17.81 -6.71
N PRO A 97 3.70 17.42 -7.82
CA PRO A 97 4.34 17.38 -9.13
C PRO A 97 4.83 18.76 -9.62
N GLU A 98 4.50 19.84 -8.91
CA GLU A 98 4.95 21.21 -9.19
C GLU A 98 6.30 21.55 -8.53
N ASP A 99 6.77 20.78 -7.55
CA ASP A 99 8.03 21.07 -6.82
C ASP A 99 9.30 20.60 -7.58
N GLU A 100 9.16 19.81 -8.65
CA GLU A 100 10.29 19.33 -9.46
C GLU A 100 10.69 20.24 -10.63
N PHE A 101 9.95 21.32 -10.90
CA PHE A 101 10.20 22.21 -12.04
C PHE A 101 10.67 23.62 -11.65
N SER A 102 11.11 23.84 -10.41
CA SER A 102 11.78 25.09 -10.02
C SER A 102 13.29 24.93 -9.97
N ASP A 103 13.93 25.05 -11.15
CA ASP A 103 15.29 25.59 -11.30
C ASP A 103 15.43 26.34 -12.63
#